data_AF-A0AAW9S8Z8-F1
#
_entry.id   AF-A0AAW9S8Z8-F1
#
_cell.length_a   1.000
_cell.length_b   1.000
_cell.length_c   1.000
_cell.angle_alpha   90.00
_cell.angle_beta   90.00
_cell.angle_gamma   90.00
#
_symmetry.space_group_name_H-M   'P 1'
#
loop_
_entity.id
_entity.type
_entity.pdbx_description
1 polymer ?
#
loop_
_entity_poly.entity_id
_entity_poly.type
_entity_poly.pdbx_seq_one_letter_code
_entity_poly.pdbx_strand_id
1 'polypeptide(L)'
;MKIPEKIKEFIEKRIELENFCLPHFYPEIDSFEAFQVGYKIHGNTGEKITGEDQGDFRESWFVICSGYSNDPFFIDIHEENENFPVYFAWHGAGSWNPIKVSNSIHEFSNQLEWLKEIESMDENIQKRIKDKMDLSNKFWAEVYSEYEECEDE
;
A
#
# COMPACT_ATOMS: atom_id res chain seq x y z
N MET A 1 -7.96 -16.67 -8.46
CA MET A 1 -6.48 -16.81 -8.55
C MET A 1 -5.99 -17.51 -7.30
N LYS A 2 -4.84 -18.20 -7.32
CA LYS A 2 -4.22 -18.66 -6.07
C LYS A 2 -3.31 -17.55 -5.54
N ILE A 3 -3.65 -17.00 -4.37
CA ILE A 3 -2.83 -15.98 -3.71
C ILE A 3 -1.55 -16.65 -3.17
N PRO A 4 -0.35 -16.12 -3.49
CA PRO A 4 0.91 -16.54 -2.88
C PRO A 4 0.90 -16.44 -1.36
N GLU A 5 1.57 -17.36 -0.68
CA GLU A 5 1.50 -17.46 0.79
C GLU A 5 2.00 -16.20 1.49
N LYS A 6 3.11 -15.62 1.02
CA LYS A 6 3.66 -14.35 1.55
C LYS A 6 2.64 -13.20 1.50
N ILE A 7 1.77 -13.18 0.50
CA ILE A 7 0.74 -12.15 0.34
C ILE A 7 -0.40 -12.40 1.33
N LYS A 8 -0.80 -13.67 1.54
CA LYS A 8 -1.78 -14.02 2.56
C LYS A 8 -1.31 -13.67 3.96
N GLU A 9 -0.08 -14.06 4.31
CA GLU A 9 0.53 -13.75 5.60
C GLU A 9 0.51 -12.24 5.89
N PHE A 10 0.83 -11.41 4.88
CA PHE A 10 0.74 -9.96 5.00
C PHE A 10 -0.71 -9.47 5.21
N ILE A 11 -1.65 -9.94 4.40
CA ILE A 11 -3.07 -9.54 4.49
C ILE A 11 -3.66 -9.91 5.86
N GLU A 12 -3.34 -11.10 6.37
CA GLU A 12 -3.86 -11.60 7.65
C GLU A 12 -3.34 -10.82 8.86
N LYS A 13 -2.17 -10.20 8.76
CA LYS A 13 -1.64 -9.34 9.83
C LYS A 13 -2.46 -8.06 10.06
N ARG A 14 -3.13 -7.53 9.03
CA ARG A 14 -4.01 -6.33 9.09
C ARG A 14 -3.42 -5.21 9.96
N ILE A 15 -2.25 -4.71 9.58
CA ILE A 15 -1.54 -3.70 10.36
C ILE A 15 -2.16 -2.34 10.08
N GLU A 16 -3.12 -1.93 10.91
CA GLU A 16 -3.79 -0.63 10.82
C GLU A 16 -3.05 0.42 11.66
N LEU A 17 -2.75 1.57 11.06
CA LEU A 17 -2.07 2.71 11.69
C LEU A 17 -2.96 3.95 11.71
N GLU A 18 -2.60 4.95 12.51
CA GLU A 18 -3.41 6.18 12.63
C GLU A 18 -3.19 7.15 11.46
N ASN A 19 -2.01 7.11 10.84
CA ASN A 19 -1.66 7.93 9.68
C ASN A 19 -2.56 7.64 8.46
N PHE A 20 -3.13 8.69 7.89
CA PHE A 20 -4.13 8.59 6.82
C PHE A 20 -3.59 8.00 5.51
N CYS A 21 -2.30 8.17 5.24
CA CYS A 21 -1.64 7.63 4.04
C CYS A 21 -1.34 6.13 4.15
N LEU A 22 -1.28 5.58 5.36
CA LEU A 22 -0.89 4.20 5.60
C LEU A 22 -2.07 3.22 5.35
N PRO A 23 -1.77 1.91 5.22
CA PRO A 23 -2.81 0.90 5.04
C PRO A 23 -3.91 0.96 6.11
N HIS A 24 -5.15 0.94 5.65
CA HIS A 24 -6.34 0.98 6.50
C HIS A 24 -7.33 -0.13 6.14
N PHE A 25 -7.49 -0.43 4.84
CA PHE A 25 -8.40 -1.48 4.39
C PHE A 25 -7.62 -2.66 3.80
N TYR A 26 -7.97 -3.86 4.25
CA TYR A 26 -7.40 -5.11 3.80
C TYR A 26 -8.47 -6.03 3.20
N PRO A 27 -8.16 -6.77 2.11
CA PRO A 27 -9.07 -7.75 1.55
C PRO A 27 -9.29 -8.94 2.47
N GLU A 28 -10.43 -9.63 2.32
CA GLU A 28 -10.55 -11.00 2.82
C GLU A 28 -9.88 -11.97 1.84
N ILE A 29 -9.20 -12.99 2.35
CA ILE A 29 -8.52 -14.00 1.51
C ILE A 29 -9.51 -14.70 0.57
N ASP A 30 -10.71 -15.02 1.07
CA ASP A 30 -11.75 -15.73 0.31
C ASP A 30 -12.48 -14.84 -0.71
N SER A 31 -12.30 -13.51 -0.65
CA SER A 31 -12.91 -12.54 -1.56
C SER A 31 -11.89 -11.53 -2.12
N PHE A 32 -10.63 -11.95 -2.26
CA PHE A 32 -9.54 -11.09 -2.71
C PHE A 32 -9.80 -10.43 -4.07
N GLU A 33 -10.46 -11.14 -4.99
CA GLU A 33 -10.88 -10.58 -6.28
C GLU A 33 -11.89 -9.44 -6.15
N ALA A 34 -12.76 -9.46 -5.14
CA ALA A 34 -13.72 -8.39 -4.91
C ALA A 34 -13.03 -7.08 -4.50
N PHE A 35 -11.87 -7.16 -3.87
CA PHE A 35 -11.05 -6.00 -3.50
C PHE A 35 -10.38 -5.32 -4.71
N GLN A 36 -10.40 -5.97 -5.88
CA GLN A 36 -9.86 -5.41 -7.12
C GLN A 36 -10.87 -4.54 -7.88
N VAL A 37 -12.12 -4.48 -7.40
CA VAL A 37 -13.15 -3.60 -7.96
C VAL A 37 -12.76 -2.14 -7.75
N GLY A 38 -12.89 -1.33 -8.81
CA GLY A 38 -12.42 0.06 -8.86
C GLY A 38 -11.02 0.21 -9.45
N TYR A 39 -10.18 -0.84 -9.41
CA TYR A 39 -8.82 -0.83 -9.96
C TYR A 39 -8.71 -1.66 -11.24
N LYS A 40 -9.13 -2.92 -11.16
CA LYS A 40 -9.08 -3.89 -12.26
C LYS A 40 -10.43 -4.12 -12.91
N ILE A 41 -11.51 -3.96 -12.15
CA ILE A 41 -12.88 -4.25 -12.56
C ILE A 41 -13.73 -3.01 -12.32
N HIS A 42 -14.49 -2.59 -13.33
CA HIS A 42 -15.43 -1.49 -13.19
C HIS A 42 -16.60 -1.91 -12.28
N GLY A 43 -16.83 -1.16 -11.19
CA GLY A 43 -17.79 -1.55 -10.16
C GLY A 43 -19.26 -1.63 -10.60
N ASN A 44 -19.64 -0.94 -11.68
CA ASN A 44 -21.02 -0.95 -12.18
C ASN A 44 -21.25 -1.94 -13.33
N THR A 45 -20.26 -2.15 -14.20
CA THR A 45 -20.43 -2.98 -15.41
C THR A 45 -19.78 -4.36 -15.25
N GLY A 46 -18.86 -4.54 -14.30
CA GLY A 46 -18.08 -5.76 -14.15
C GLY A 46 -17.02 -5.96 -15.24
N GLU A 47 -16.84 -4.98 -16.13
CA GLU A 47 -15.84 -5.05 -17.20
C GLU A 47 -14.44 -4.82 -16.66
N LYS A 48 -13.45 -5.42 -17.33
CA LYS A 48 -12.04 -5.15 -17.01
C LYS A 48 -11.69 -3.73 -17.45
N ILE A 49 -10.98 -3.02 -16.59
CA ILE A 49 -10.48 -1.65 -16.83
C ILE A 49 -8.95 -1.58 -16.72
N THR A 50 -8.29 -2.74 -16.80
CA THR A 50 -6.84 -2.84 -16.94
C THR A 50 -6.41 -2.60 -18.39
N GLY A 51 -5.18 -2.16 -18.58
CA GLY A 51 -4.64 -1.86 -19.89
C GLY A 51 -3.11 -1.90 -19.92
N GLU A 52 -2.54 -1.56 -21.08
CA GLU A 52 -1.09 -1.60 -21.31
C GLU A 52 -0.48 -0.23 -21.60
N ASP A 53 -1.29 0.83 -21.69
CA ASP A 53 -0.81 2.17 -21.95
C ASP A 53 -0.24 2.83 -20.69
N GLN A 54 0.54 3.89 -20.88
CA GLN A 54 1.10 4.63 -19.75
C GLN A 54 -0.03 5.21 -18.89
N GLY A 55 -0.01 4.92 -17.59
CA GLY A 55 -1.06 5.32 -16.66
C GLY A 55 -2.17 4.29 -16.48
N ASP A 56 -2.19 3.21 -17.26
CA ASP A 56 -3.14 2.12 -17.02
C ASP A 56 -2.74 1.28 -15.80
N PHE A 57 -3.76 0.79 -15.09
CA PHE A 57 -3.55 -0.27 -14.11
C PHE A 57 -3.31 -1.59 -14.86
N ARG A 58 -2.26 -2.32 -14.49
CA ARG A 58 -1.90 -3.54 -15.22
C ARG A 58 -2.72 -4.74 -14.77
N GLU A 59 -2.90 -5.69 -15.68
CA GLU A 59 -3.59 -6.95 -15.37
C GLU A 59 -2.85 -7.78 -14.32
N SER A 60 -1.52 -7.70 -14.31
CA SER A 60 -0.63 -8.35 -13.34
C SER A 60 -0.59 -7.67 -11.98
N TRP A 61 -1.09 -6.44 -11.86
CA TRP A 61 -1.08 -5.72 -10.60
C TRP A 61 -2.27 -6.13 -9.73
N PHE A 62 -2.00 -6.42 -8.46
CA PHE A 62 -3.01 -6.81 -7.49
C PHE A 62 -2.89 -5.95 -6.24
N VAL A 63 -4.00 -5.31 -5.88
CA VAL A 63 -4.11 -4.51 -4.67
C VAL A 63 -4.19 -5.45 -3.46
N ILE A 64 -3.27 -5.24 -2.51
CA ILE A 64 -3.13 -6.06 -1.31
C ILE A 64 -3.64 -5.35 -0.04
N CYS A 65 -3.73 -4.03 -0.07
CA CYS A 65 -4.42 -3.19 0.90
C CYS A 65 -4.61 -1.78 0.31
N SER A 66 -5.37 -0.92 0.97
CA SER A 66 -5.50 0.48 0.56
C SER A 66 -5.49 1.43 1.75
N GLY A 67 -5.06 2.67 1.51
CA GLY A 67 -5.22 3.77 2.47
C GLY A 67 -6.69 4.21 2.60
N TYR A 68 -6.94 5.21 3.45
CA TYR A 68 -8.30 5.68 3.74
C TYR A 68 -9.03 6.24 2.50
N SER A 69 -8.31 6.91 1.61
CA SER A 69 -8.84 7.45 0.34
C SER A 69 -8.96 6.43 -0.80
N ASN A 70 -8.82 5.13 -0.49
CA ASN A 70 -8.69 4.04 -1.46
C ASN A 70 -7.48 4.19 -2.39
N ASP A 71 -6.40 4.80 -1.89
CA ASP A 71 -5.11 4.76 -2.58
C ASP A 71 -4.52 3.34 -2.46
N PRO A 72 -4.26 2.64 -3.59
CA PRO A 72 -3.88 1.23 -3.53
C PRO A 72 -2.41 1.06 -3.15
N PHE A 73 -2.18 0.07 -2.29
CA PHE A 73 -0.91 -0.63 -2.19
C PHE A 73 -1.03 -1.94 -2.95
N PHE A 74 -0.15 -2.16 -3.91
CA PHE A 74 -0.24 -3.28 -4.83
C PHE A 74 1.12 -3.89 -5.13
N ILE A 75 1.07 -5.10 -5.66
CA ILE A 75 2.22 -5.87 -6.13
C ILE A 75 2.00 -6.28 -7.58
N ASP A 76 3.07 -6.58 -8.30
CA ASP A 76 2.98 -7.33 -9.54
C ASP A 76 3.14 -8.84 -9.25
N ILE A 77 2.16 -9.66 -9.66
CA ILE A 77 2.22 -11.11 -9.43
C ILE A 77 3.41 -11.78 -10.13
N HIS A 78 3.97 -11.17 -11.17
CA HIS A 78 5.11 -11.72 -11.89
C HIS A 78 6.45 -11.47 -11.17
N GLU A 79 6.47 -10.65 -10.12
CA GLU A 79 7.68 -10.28 -9.35
C GLU A 79 7.94 -11.20 -8.14
N GLU A 80 7.50 -12.46 -8.19
CA GLU A 80 7.71 -13.43 -7.09
C GLU A 80 9.21 -13.63 -6.76
N ASN A 81 10.07 -13.65 -7.78
CA ASN A 81 11.53 -13.78 -7.62
C ASN A 81 12.17 -12.57 -6.94
N GLU A 82 11.48 -11.42 -6.93
CA GLU A 82 11.90 -10.18 -6.27
C GLU A 82 11.25 -10.03 -4.90
N ASN A 83 10.56 -11.07 -4.41
CA ASN A 83 9.82 -11.09 -3.14
C ASN A 83 8.66 -10.09 -3.08
N PHE A 84 8.01 -9.85 -4.23
CA PHE A 84 6.86 -8.95 -4.34
C PHE A 84 7.14 -7.55 -3.77
N PRO A 85 7.94 -6.72 -4.47
CA PRO A 85 8.04 -5.31 -4.15
C PRO A 85 6.65 -4.67 -4.03
N VAL A 86 6.49 -3.75 -3.08
CA VAL A 86 5.20 -3.08 -2.85
C VAL A 86 5.25 -1.71 -3.50
N TYR A 87 4.21 -1.43 -4.26
CA TYR A 87 4.00 -0.17 -4.94
C TYR A 87 2.78 0.54 -4.37
N PHE A 88 2.81 1.85 -4.45
CA PHE A 88 1.72 2.74 -4.10
C PHE A 88 1.42 3.66 -5.30
N ALA A 89 0.17 4.07 -5.45
CA ALA A 89 -0.19 5.14 -6.37
C ALA A 89 -1.33 5.97 -5.78
N TRP A 90 -1.29 7.30 -5.91
CA TRP A 90 -2.42 8.13 -5.54
C TRP A 90 -3.59 7.91 -6.50
N HIS A 91 -4.77 7.72 -5.94
CA HIS A 91 -6.04 7.65 -6.62
C HIS A 91 -6.45 9.04 -7.14
N GLY A 92 -7.24 9.07 -8.22
CA GLY A 92 -7.86 10.30 -8.72
C GLY A 92 -7.06 11.13 -9.73
N ALA A 93 -5.84 10.72 -10.10
CA ALA A 93 -5.00 11.45 -11.06
C ALA A 93 -5.29 11.12 -12.56
N GLY A 94 -6.32 10.32 -12.84
CA GLY A 94 -6.64 9.82 -14.19
C GLY A 94 -5.58 8.89 -14.79
N SER A 95 -4.54 8.56 -14.02
CA SER A 95 -3.45 7.65 -14.38
C SER A 95 -2.87 7.03 -13.11
N TRP A 96 -2.45 5.77 -13.18
CA TRP A 96 -1.75 5.06 -12.13
C TRP A 96 -0.24 5.21 -12.33
N ASN A 97 0.41 5.96 -11.46
CA ASN A 97 1.85 6.18 -11.47
C ASN A 97 2.49 5.50 -10.24
N PRO A 98 2.99 4.26 -10.38
CA PRO A 98 3.51 3.49 -9.26
C PRO A 98 4.75 4.15 -8.65
N ILE A 99 4.78 4.20 -7.32
CA ILE A 99 5.95 4.49 -6.52
C ILE A 99 6.29 3.22 -5.76
N LYS A 100 7.49 2.68 -5.95
CA LYS A 100 7.96 1.56 -5.14
C LYS A 100 8.19 2.05 -3.72
N VAL A 101 7.40 1.59 -2.75
CA VAL A 101 7.49 2.01 -1.34
C VAL A 101 8.33 1.05 -0.51
N SER A 102 8.48 -0.19 -0.97
CA SER A 102 9.30 -1.21 -0.31
C SER A 102 9.85 -2.22 -1.31
N ASN A 103 11.03 -2.81 -1.05
CA ASN A 103 11.64 -3.76 -1.99
C ASN A 103 11.07 -5.17 -1.86
N SER A 104 10.26 -5.44 -0.83
CA SER A 104 9.53 -6.69 -0.69
C SER A 104 8.33 -6.52 0.22
N ILE A 105 7.35 -7.42 0.10
CA ILE A 105 6.17 -7.43 0.97
C ILE A 105 6.53 -7.66 2.45
N HIS A 106 7.61 -8.40 2.71
CA HIS A 106 8.10 -8.63 4.07
C HIS A 106 8.75 -7.37 4.66
N GLU A 107 9.57 -6.66 3.87
CA GLU A 107 10.12 -5.36 4.26
C GLU A 107 8.99 -4.36 4.56
N PHE A 108 7.96 -4.31 3.70
CA PHE A 108 6.79 -3.46 3.92
C PHE A 108 6.06 -3.82 5.21
N SER A 109 5.79 -5.11 5.45
CA SER A 109 5.21 -5.57 6.72
C SER A 109 6.03 -5.11 7.93
N ASN A 110 7.35 -5.25 7.89
CA ASN A 110 8.22 -4.85 9.00
C ASN A 110 8.26 -3.34 9.20
N GLN A 111 8.15 -2.55 8.12
CA GLN A 111 8.04 -1.10 8.17
C GLN A 111 6.75 -0.68 8.88
N LEU A 112 5.61 -1.29 8.54
CA LEU A 112 4.32 -1.01 9.17
C LEU A 112 4.28 -1.44 10.64
N GLU A 113 4.78 -2.64 10.98
CA GLU A 113 4.85 -3.10 12.38
C GLU A 113 5.72 -2.15 13.22
N TRP A 114 6.87 -1.74 12.69
CA TRP A 114 7.73 -0.79 13.38
C TRP A 114 7.06 0.58 13.57
N LEU A 115 6.34 1.09 12.56
CA LEU A 115 5.56 2.32 12.70
C LEU A 115 4.50 2.17 13.80
N LYS A 116 3.81 1.03 13.85
CA LYS A 116 2.78 0.76 14.85
C LYS A 116 3.37 0.71 16.27
N GLU A 117 4.54 0.11 16.42
CA GLU A 117 5.28 0.10 17.68
C GLU A 117 5.60 1.52 18.15
N ILE A 118 6.16 2.36 17.28
CA ILE A 118 6.55 3.71 17.69
C ILE A 118 5.36 4.66 17.91
N GLU A 119 4.24 4.49 17.19
CA GLU A 119 2.97 5.18 17.50
C GLU A 119 2.52 4.91 18.94
N SER A 120 2.73 3.68 19.43
CA SER A 120 2.34 3.29 20.78
C SER A 120 3.29 3.74 21.90
N MET A 121 4.48 4.24 21.55
CA MET A 121 5.56 4.52 22.52
C MET A 121 5.57 5.97 23.05
N ASP A 122 4.70 6.86 22.54
CA ASP A 122 4.60 8.27 22.98
C ASP A 122 5.97 9.00 22.94
N GLU A 123 6.81 8.62 21.97
CA GLU A 123 8.11 9.21 21.70
C GLU A 123 8.05 10.06 20.43
N ASN A 124 9.05 10.93 20.22
CA ASN A 124 9.14 11.77 19.01
C ASN A 124 9.24 10.89 17.74
N ILE A 125 8.08 10.64 17.14
CA ILE A 125 7.88 9.73 16.01
C ILE A 125 8.56 10.29 14.76
N GLN A 126 8.51 11.62 14.58
CA GLN A 126 9.13 12.31 13.45
C GLN A 126 10.62 12.02 13.34
N LYS A 127 11.37 12.17 14.43
CA LYS A 127 12.81 11.91 14.44
C LYS A 127 13.10 10.45 14.08
N ARG A 128 12.32 9.51 14.63
CA ARG A 128 12.47 8.08 14.34
C ARG A 128 12.19 7.77 12.87
N ILE A 129 11.13 8.34 12.28
CA ILE A 129 10.80 8.19 10.86
C ILE A 129 11.92 8.78 10.00
N LYS A 130 12.38 9.99 10.29
CA LYS A 130 13.46 10.66 9.55
C LYS A 130 14.77 9.88 9.55
N ASP A 131 15.09 9.18 10.64
CA ASP A 131 16.31 8.39 10.76
C ASP A 131 16.23 7.04 10.01
N LYS A 132 15.02 6.48 9.82
CA LYS A 132 14.82 5.12 9.29
C LYS A 132 14.24 5.06 7.88
N MET A 133 13.35 5.98 7.52
CA MET A 133 12.62 5.97 6.26
C MET A 133 13.32 6.81 5.20
N ASP A 134 13.21 6.39 3.94
CA ASP A 134 13.75 7.15 2.81
C ASP A 134 12.80 8.30 2.45
N LEU A 135 13.06 9.50 2.99
CA LEU A 135 12.27 10.69 2.68
C LEU A 135 12.50 11.26 1.26
N SER A 136 13.41 10.67 0.46
CA SER A 136 13.46 10.97 -0.97
C SER A 136 12.34 10.25 -1.75
N ASN A 137 11.77 9.20 -1.15
CA ASN A 137 10.56 8.56 -1.63
C ASN A 137 9.35 9.43 -1.31
N LYS A 138 8.61 9.83 -2.33
CA LYS A 138 7.47 10.74 -2.19
C LYS A 138 6.38 10.21 -1.25
N PHE A 139 6.15 8.90 -1.23
CA PHE A 139 5.16 8.31 -0.33
C PHE A 139 5.60 8.45 1.14
N TRP A 140 6.86 8.08 1.45
CA TRP A 140 7.36 8.18 2.81
C TRP A 140 7.52 9.63 3.30
N ALA A 141 7.79 10.57 2.38
CA ALA A 141 7.77 12.00 2.69
C ALA A 141 6.36 12.50 3.08
N GLU A 142 5.32 12.02 2.40
CA GLU A 142 3.93 12.34 2.74
C GLU A 142 3.55 11.77 4.11
N VAL A 143 3.86 10.48 4.36
CA VAL A 143 3.65 9.83 5.66
C VAL A 143 4.32 10.62 6.78
N TYR A 144 5.56 11.06 6.58
CA TYR A 144 6.26 11.90 7.54
C TYR A 144 5.54 13.23 7.82
N SER A 145 5.05 13.89 6.76
CA SER A 145 4.39 15.20 6.87
C SER A 145 3.06 15.10 7.62
N GLU A 146 2.30 14.03 7.43
CA GLU A 146 1.04 13.80 8.15
C GLU A 146 1.27 13.59 9.67
N TYR A 147 2.35 12.91 10.06
CA TYR A 147 2.73 12.85 11.48
C TYR A 147 3.25 14.19 12.02
N GLU A 148 3.67 15.12 11.15
CA GLU A 148 4.07 16.48 11.54
C GLU A 148 2.86 17.36 11.84
N GLU A 149 1.84 17.31 10.99
CA GLU A 149 0.60 18.07 11.20
C GLU A 149 -0.15 17.67 12.47
N CYS A 150 -0.10 16.39 12.89
CA CYS A 150 -0.69 15.92 14.15
C CYS A 150 0.02 16.40 15.43
N GLU A 151 1.30 16.81 15.38
CA GLU A 151 2.02 17.31 16.59
C GLU A 151 1.74 18.81 16.85
N ASP A 152 1.23 19.55 15.86
CA ASP A 152 0.99 21.00 15.93
C ASP A 152 -0.45 21.39 16.38
N GLU A 153 -1.32 20.42 16.69
CA GLU A 153 -2.69 20.62 17.24
C GLU A 153 -2.77 20.49 18.78
#